data_AF-A0A9X9M7P1-F1
#
_entry.id   AF-A0A9X9M7P1-F1
#
_cell.length_a   1.000
_cell.length_b   1.000
_cell.length_c   1.000
_cell.angle_alpha   90.00
_cell.angle_beta   90.00
_cell.angle_gamma   90.00
#
_symmetry.space_group_name_H-M   'P 1'
#
loop_
_entity.id
_entity.type
_entity.pdbx_description
1 polymer ?
#
loop_
_entity_poly.entity_id
_entity_poly.type
_entity_poly.pdbx_seq_one_letter_code
_entity_poly.pdbx_strand_id
1 'polypeptide(L)'
;MRMSAGLSLPLPLWGRTFLLLLSVTVAQSHWPSEAGRDWENQLEASMHSVLSDLHEAVPTVVGIPDGTAVVGRSFRVTIPADSVASNGELIKVSAAGKEALPSWLHWDPQSHTLEGLPLDTDKGVHYISVSATRLGANG
;
A
#
# COMPACT_ATOMS: atom_id res chain seq x y z
N MET A 1 -31.77 58.05 -26.57
CA MET A 1 -31.00 56.80 -26.41
C MET A 1 -30.15 56.97 -25.16
N ARG A 2 -30.47 56.41 -23.99
CA ARG A 2 -30.40 54.98 -23.56
C ARG A 2 -29.02 54.38 -23.88
N MET A 3 -28.24 53.74 -23.01
CA MET A 3 -28.20 53.47 -21.57
C MET A 3 -26.99 52.51 -21.46
N SER A 4 -26.08 52.67 -20.48
CA SER A 4 -25.25 51.55 -20.01
C SER A 4 -25.00 51.68 -18.52
N ALA A 5 -25.48 50.66 -17.80
CA ALA A 5 -25.40 50.40 -16.36
C ALA A 5 -23.95 50.13 -15.93
N GLY A 6 -23.50 50.23 -14.67
CA GLY A 6 -24.10 49.94 -13.36
C GLY A 6 -23.13 48.94 -12.68
N LEU A 7 -22.38 49.34 -11.64
CA LEU A 7 -22.70 49.33 -10.19
C LEU A 7 -22.00 48.16 -9.46
N SER A 8 -21.09 48.45 -8.53
CA SER A 8 -21.13 48.00 -7.12
C SER A 8 -19.75 47.98 -6.44
N LEU A 9 -19.60 48.84 -5.44
CA LEU A 9 -18.77 48.77 -4.21
C LEU A 9 -19.24 50.00 -3.39
N PRO A 10 -19.35 49.97 -2.04
CA PRO A 10 -18.29 49.48 -1.14
C PRO A 10 -18.80 48.76 0.14
N LEU A 11 -17.88 48.05 0.83
CA LEU A 11 -18.01 47.79 2.27
C LEU A 11 -17.81 49.09 3.05
N PRO A 12 -18.46 49.26 4.21
CA PRO A 12 -17.63 49.62 5.37
C PRO A 12 -18.01 48.95 6.70
N LEU A 13 -16.94 48.72 7.44
CA LEU A 13 -16.78 48.39 8.85
C LEU A 13 -17.58 49.28 9.81
N TRP A 14 -18.30 48.69 10.77
CA TRP A 14 -18.48 49.12 12.17
C TRP A 14 -19.48 48.13 12.81
N GLY A 15 -19.10 47.20 13.68
CA GLY A 15 -18.73 47.49 15.05
C GLY A 15 -19.97 47.49 15.96
N ARG A 16 -20.00 46.52 16.89
CA ARG A 16 -20.84 46.44 18.12
C ARG A 16 -22.22 45.81 17.92
N THR A 17 -22.55 44.86 18.82
CA THR A 17 -23.79 44.06 18.91
C THR A 17 -23.67 42.74 18.15
N PHE A 18 -23.14 41.68 18.74
CA PHE A 18 -23.91 40.82 19.64
C PHE A 18 -22.93 40.05 20.55
N LEU A 19 -22.58 40.62 21.70
CA LEU A 19 -22.10 39.84 22.84
C LEU A 19 -23.31 39.04 23.35
N LEU A 20 -23.51 37.84 22.80
CA LEU A 20 -24.36 36.86 23.47
C LEU A 20 -23.58 36.35 24.67
N LEU A 21 -23.97 36.85 25.84
CA LEU A 21 -23.78 36.20 27.12
C LEU A 21 -24.21 34.74 26.98
N LEU A 22 -23.24 33.85 26.75
CA LEU A 22 -23.38 32.47 27.19
C LEU A 22 -22.92 32.46 28.64
N SER A 23 -23.83 32.77 29.56
CA SER A 23 -23.66 32.45 30.97
C SER A 23 -23.68 30.93 31.10
N VAL A 24 -22.55 30.28 30.80
CA VAL A 24 -22.33 28.92 31.24
C VAL A 24 -22.08 29.02 32.75
N THR A 25 -23.05 28.55 33.53
CA THR A 25 -22.82 28.29 34.94
C THR A 25 -21.59 27.40 35.01
N VAL A 26 -20.50 27.94 35.56
CA VAL A 26 -19.36 27.15 35.99
C VAL A 26 -19.83 26.29 37.17
N ALA A 27 -20.45 25.17 36.85
CA ALA A 27 -20.57 24.07 37.78
C ALA A 27 -19.13 23.64 38.05
N GLN A 28 -18.67 23.93 39.27
CA GLN A 28 -17.35 23.57 39.80
C GLN A 28 -16.92 22.19 39.29
N SER A 29 -16.07 22.19 38.28
CA SER A 29 -15.28 21.04 37.91
C SER A 29 -13.86 21.49 38.18
N HIS A 30 -13.37 21.11 39.35
CA HIS A 30 -11.95 21.22 39.67
C HIS A 30 -11.22 20.47 38.57
N TRP A 31 -10.63 21.20 37.62
CA TRP A 31 -9.75 20.62 36.62
C TRP A 31 -8.36 20.55 37.25
N PRO A 32 -7.73 19.37 37.36
CA PRO A 32 -6.34 19.29 37.76
C PRO A 32 -5.48 19.99 36.68
N SER A 33 -4.66 20.95 37.10
CA SER A 33 -3.90 21.87 36.24
C SER A 33 -2.71 21.23 35.50
N GLU A 34 -2.80 19.96 35.10
CA GLU A 34 -1.69 19.23 34.46
C GLU A 34 -1.84 19.11 32.94
N ALA A 35 -2.84 19.78 32.34
CA ALA A 35 -3.18 19.69 30.92
C ALA A 35 -2.47 20.73 30.03
N GLY A 36 -1.27 21.19 30.39
CA GLY A 36 -0.53 22.23 29.63
C GLY A 36 0.59 21.70 28.75
N ARG A 37 1.18 20.55 29.10
CA ARG A 37 2.27 19.91 28.31
C ARG A 37 1.82 18.76 27.44
N ASP A 38 0.57 18.31 27.58
CA ASP A 38 0.08 17.12 26.89
C ASP A 38 -0.38 17.44 25.46
N TRP A 39 -0.97 18.61 25.22
CA TRP A 39 -1.52 18.97 23.90
C TRP A 39 -0.45 19.15 22.81
N GLU A 40 0.71 19.70 23.15
CA GLU A 40 1.83 19.86 22.19
C GLU A 40 2.41 18.49 21.81
N ASN A 41 2.54 17.58 22.78
CA ASN A 41 2.98 16.20 22.53
C ASN A 41 1.91 15.36 21.80
N GLN A 42 0.63 15.64 21.99
CA GLN A 42 -0.46 14.97 21.29
C GLN A 42 -0.54 15.33 19.80
N LEU A 43 -0.29 16.60 19.43
CA LEU A 43 -0.23 17.00 18.02
C LEU A 43 0.98 16.36 17.31
N GLU A 44 2.12 16.29 17.99
CA GLU A 44 3.33 15.60 17.50
C GLU A 44 3.08 14.08 17.32
N ALA A 45 2.39 13.44 18.27
CA ALA A 45 2.08 12.01 18.22
C ALA A 45 1.07 11.65 17.12
N SER A 46 0.13 12.55 16.79
CA SER A 46 -0.87 12.31 15.74
C SER A 46 -0.34 12.53 14.33
N MET A 47 0.60 13.46 14.12
CA MET A 47 1.13 13.78 12.78
C MET A 47 2.19 12.80 12.28
N HIS A 48 2.72 11.92 13.14
CA HIS A 48 3.81 11.00 12.78
C HIS A 48 3.34 9.70 12.09
N SER A 49 2.06 9.35 12.17
CA SER A 49 1.58 8.02 11.76
C SER A 49 1.21 7.91 10.27
N VAL A 50 0.77 9.00 9.63
CA VAL A 50 0.22 8.94 8.26
C VAL A 50 1.29 8.77 7.17
N LEU A 51 2.54 9.13 7.46
CA LEU A 51 3.67 9.01 6.53
C LEU A 51 4.34 7.62 6.56
N SER A 52 4.19 6.87 7.65
CA SER A 52 4.85 5.56 7.81
C SER A 52 4.06 4.41 7.16
N ASP A 53 2.76 4.60 6.92
CA ASP A 53 1.87 3.59 6.32
C ASP A 53 1.83 3.63 4.78
N LEU A 54 2.44 4.66 4.16
CA LEU A 54 2.61 4.74 2.71
C LEU A 54 3.95 4.14 2.27
N HIS A 55 4.23 2.89 2.66
CA HIS A 55 5.23 2.10 1.93
C HIS A 55 4.57 1.56 0.67
N GLU A 56 4.38 2.43 -0.33
CA GLU A 56 4.04 1.98 -1.68
C GLU A 56 5.23 1.19 -2.23
N ALA A 57 5.16 -0.13 -2.13
CA ALA A 57 6.12 -1.02 -2.75
C ALA A 57 5.99 -0.85 -4.28
N VAL A 58 6.87 -0.05 -4.87
CA VAL A 58 6.99 0.04 -6.33
C VAL A 58 7.26 -1.38 -6.85
N PRO A 59 6.38 -1.96 -7.68
CA PRO A 59 6.59 -3.31 -8.17
C PRO A 59 7.78 -3.30 -9.14
N THR A 60 8.89 -3.92 -8.74
CA THR A 60 10.01 -4.19 -9.64
C THR A 60 9.55 -5.22 -10.69
N VAL A 61 9.48 -4.79 -11.94
CA VAL A 61 9.23 -5.70 -13.07
C VAL A 61 10.56 -6.28 -13.52
N VAL A 62 10.81 -7.53 -13.13
CA VAL A 62 11.94 -8.34 -13.61
C VAL A 62 11.52 -9.15 -14.83
N GLY A 63 12.29 -9.04 -15.91
CA GLY A 63 12.11 -9.89 -17.09
C GLY A 63 12.67 -11.28 -16.83
N ILE A 64 11.81 -12.27 -16.60
CA ILE A 64 12.19 -13.68 -16.52
C ILE A 64 12.07 -14.26 -17.93
N PRO A 65 13.16 -14.80 -18.53
CA PRO A 65 13.10 -15.34 -19.88
C PRO A 65 12.17 -16.55 -19.95
N ASP A 66 11.52 -16.73 -21.10
CA ASP A 66 10.66 -17.88 -21.35
C ASP A 66 11.44 -19.20 -21.29
N GLY A 67 10.86 -20.21 -20.64
CA GLY A 67 11.40 -21.55 -20.56
C GLY A 67 10.74 -22.49 -21.56
N THR A 68 11.51 -23.44 -22.10
CA THR A 68 10.95 -24.58 -22.86
C THR A 68 11.14 -25.86 -22.07
N ALA A 69 10.07 -26.65 -21.92
CA ALA A 69 10.10 -27.97 -21.30
C ALA A 69 9.78 -29.05 -22.34
N VAL A 70 10.41 -30.22 -22.21
CA VAL A 70 10.21 -31.36 -23.12
C VAL A 70 9.61 -32.50 -22.33
N VAL A 71 8.53 -33.09 -22.85
CA VAL A 71 7.84 -34.22 -22.22
C VAL A 71 8.83 -35.33 -21.83
N GLY A 72 8.75 -35.78 -20.58
CA GLY A 72 9.62 -36.83 -20.03
C GLY A 72 11.05 -36.39 -19.69
N ARG A 73 11.39 -35.10 -19.80
CA ARG A 73 12.69 -34.54 -19.40
C ARG A 73 12.54 -33.59 -18.23
N SER A 74 13.47 -33.65 -17.28
CA SER A 74 13.48 -32.73 -16.14
C SER A 74 13.60 -31.28 -16.62
N PHE A 75 12.71 -30.45 -16.09
CA PHE A 75 12.72 -29.00 -16.25
C PHE A 75 13.22 -28.36 -14.96
N ARG A 76 14.11 -27.36 -15.07
CA ARG A 76 14.63 -26.59 -13.95
C ARG A 76 14.97 -25.18 -14.40
N VAL A 77 14.48 -24.18 -13.70
CA VAL A 77 14.84 -22.76 -13.91
C VAL A 77 15.02 -22.07 -12.56
N THR A 78 16.13 -21.36 -12.42
CA THR A 78 16.40 -20.55 -11.23
C THR A 78 15.85 -19.15 -11.44
N ILE A 79 15.08 -18.69 -10.47
CA ILE A 79 14.47 -17.35 -10.48
C ILE A 79 15.43 -16.41 -9.73
N PRO A 80 15.90 -15.30 -10.36
CA PRO A 80 16.84 -14.39 -9.72
C PRO A 80 16.14 -13.60 -8.61
N ALA A 81 16.15 -14.15 -7.39
CA ALA A 81 15.44 -13.59 -6.24
C ALA A 81 15.83 -12.15 -5.92
N ASP A 82 17.11 -11.81 -6.04
CA ASP A 82 17.64 -10.45 -5.85
C ASP A 82 16.95 -9.40 -6.74
N SER A 83 16.45 -9.80 -7.90
CA SER A 83 15.73 -8.93 -8.83
C SER A 83 14.21 -8.93 -8.61
N VAL A 84 13.68 -9.94 -7.92
CA VAL A 84 12.24 -10.14 -7.72
C VAL A 84 11.78 -9.60 -6.38
N ALA A 85 12.57 -9.81 -5.33
CA ALA A 85 12.21 -9.56 -3.94
C ALA A 85 13.32 -8.78 -3.23
N SER A 86 12.92 -7.77 -2.46
CA SER A 86 13.80 -7.05 -1.55
C SER A 86 13.94 -7.78 -0.21
N ASN A 87 14.88 -7.32 0.62
CA ASN A 87 15.13 -7.91 1.92
C ASN A 87 13.85 -7.99 2.79
N GLY A 88 13.50 -9.21 3.23
CA GLY A 88 12.30 -9.47 4.03
C GLY A 88 11.01 -9.71 3.24
N GLU A 89 11.06 -9.73 1.90
CA GLU A 89 9.95 -10.16 1.06
C GLU A 89 10.04 -11.67 0.75
N LEU A 90 8.87 -12.31 0.65
CA LEU A 90 8.73 -13.70 0.24
C LEU A 90 8.34 -13.80 -1.22
N ILE A 91 9.00 -14.70 -1.96
CA ILE A 91 8.65 -14.97 -3.36
C ILE A 91 7.52 -16.01 -3.40
N LYS A 92 6.39 -15.63 -4.00
CA LYS A 92 5.28 -16.50 -4.35
C LYS A 92 5.32 -16.78 -5.86
N VAL A 93 5.20 -18.06 -6.22
CA VAL A 93 5.16 -18.52 -7.61
C VAL A 93 3.88 -19.31 -7.83
N SER A 94 3.09 -18.93 -8.85
CA SER A 94 1.83 -19.61 -9.20
C SER A 94 1.58 -19.56 -10.70
N ALA A 95 0.56 -20.27 -11.20
CA ALA A 95 0.10 -20.02 -12.57
C ALA A 95 -0.59 -18.64 -12.65
N ALA A 96 -0.46 -17.96 -13.78
CA ALA A 96 -1.08 -16.65 -13.99
C ALA A 96 -2.60 -16.74 -13.82
N GLY A 97 -3.15 -15.87 -12.96
CA GLY A 97 -4.58 -15.85 -12.63
C GLY A 97 -5.06 -17.02 -11.76
N LYS A 98 -4.16 -17.83 -11.21
CA LYS A 98 -4.46 -18.95 -10.31
C LYS A 98 -3.58 -18.90 -9.06
N GLU A 99 -4.01 -19.61 -8.02
CA GLU A 99 -3.24 -19.73 -6.78
C GLU A 99 -2.26 -20.90 -6.78
N ALA A 100 -2.54 -21.94 -7.58
CA ALA A 100 -1.72 -23.14 -7.65
C ALA A 100 -0.87 -23.18 -8.94
N LEU A 101 0.27 -23.84 -8.85
CA LEU A 101 1.10 -24.21 -10.00
C LEU A 101 0.45 -25.34 -10.82
N PRO A 102 0.81 -25.47 -12.11
CA PRO A 102 0.52 -26.69 -12.87
C PRO A 102 1.06 -27.92 -12.13
N SER A 103 0.36 -29.04 -12.20
CA SER A 103 0.70 -30.26 -11.44
C SER A 103 2.09 -30.83 -11.73
N TRP A 104 2.65 -30.52 -12.89
CA TRP A 104 3.98 -30.95 -13.30
C TRP A 104 5.11 -30.04 -12.80
N LEU A 105 4.78 -28.91 -12.17
CA LEU A 105 5.72 -27.91 -11.65
C LEU A 105 5.68 -27.83 -10.12
N HIS A 106 6.84 -27.56 -9.54
CA HIS A 106 7.07 -27.38 -8.11
C HIS A 106 8.02 -26.20 -7.88
N TRP A 107 7.68 -25.35 -6.91
CA TRP A 107 8.53 -24.24 -6.48
C TRP A 107 9.29 -24.62 -5.21
N ASP A 108 10.62 -24.60 -5.29
CA ASP A 108 11.49 -24.74 -4.13
C ASP A 108 11.94 -23.34 -3.64
N PRO A 109 11.42 -22.87 -2.48
CA PRO A 109 11.74 -21.54 -1.97
C PRO A 109 13.14 -21.44 -1.37
N GLN A 110 13.84 -22.55 -1.10
CA GLN A 110 15.18 -22.51 -0.52
C GLN A 110 16.26 -22.23 -1.57
N SER A 111 16.12 -22.86 -2.73
CA SER A 111 17.02 -22.73 -3.88
C SER A 111 16.51 -21.75 -4.93
N HIS A 112 15.35 -21.11 -4.69
CA HIS A 112 14.66 -20.23 -5.62
C HIS A 112 14.50 -20.84 -7.01
N THR A 113 14.15 -22.12 -7.05
CA THR A 113 14.13 -22.89 -8.28
C THR A 113 12.74 -23.43 -8.56
N LEU A 114 12.28 -23.22 -9.79
CA LEU A 114 11.08 -23.85 -10.32
C LEU A 114 11.49 -25.10 -11.08
N GLU A 115 10.98 -26.25 -10.66
CA GLU A 115 11.36 -27.55 -11.19
C GLU A 115 10.15 -28.41 -11.53
N GLY A 116 10.33 -29.40 -12.41
CA GLY A 116 9.22 -30.21 -12.85
C GLY A 116 9.56 -31.30 -13.84
N LEU A 117 8.56 -32.13 -14.15
CA LEU A 117 8.63 -33.16 -15.17
C LEU A 117 7.33 -33.15 -16.00
N PRO A 118 7.31 -32.50 -17.17
CA PRO A 118 6.12 -32.46 -18.01
C PRO A 118 5.76 -33.84 -18.55
N LEU A 119 4.48 -34.18 -18.50
CA LEU A 119 3.89 -35.37 -19.11
C LEU A 119 3.20 -35.02 -20.43
N ASP A 120 2.70 -36.03 -21.15
CA ASP A 120 1.99 -35.83 -22.42
C ASP A 120 0.77 -34.89 -22.27
N THR A 121 0.12 -34.96 -21.11
CA THR A 121 -1.03 -34.12 -20.74
C THR A 121 -0.68 -32.66 -20.49
N ASP A 122 0.60 -32.33 -20.31
CA ASP A 122 1.07 -30.98 -19.97
C ASP A 122 1.54 -30.18 -21.19
N LYS A 123 1.36 -30.70 -22.41
CA LYS A 123 1.71 -29.99 -23.64
C LYS A 123 0.94 -28.67 -23.77
N GLY A 124 1.66 -27.61 -24.13
CA GLY A 124 1.09 -26.28 -24.36
C GLY A 124 1.89 -25.19 -23.68
N VAL A 125 1.32 -23.98 -23.66
CA VAL A 125 1.91 -22.82 -22.99
C VAL A 125 1.34 -22.71 -21.58
N HIS A 126 2.23 -22.63 -20.58
CA HIS A 126 1.87 -22.40 -19.18
C HIS A 126 2.40 -21.03 -18.76
N TYR A 127 1.50 -20.12 -18.43
CA TYR A 127 1.87 -18.80 -17.92
C TYR A 127 2.12 -18.90 -16.42
N ILE A 128 3.31 -18.52 -15.98
CA ILE A 128 3.72 -18.52 -14.58
C ILE A 128 3.86 -17.08 -14.09
N SER A 129 3.27 -16.80 -12.94
CA SER A 129 3.34 -15.52 -12.24
C SER A 129 4.30 -15.64 -11.07
N VAL A 130 5.20 -14.68 -10.93
CA VAL A 130 6.13 -14.55 -9.82
C VAL A 130 5.88 -13.20 -9.15
N SER A 131 5.65 -13.21 -7.84
CA SER A 131 5.38 -11.99 -7.08
C SER A 131 6.11 -12.01 -5.75
N ALA A 132 6.65 -10.87 -5.34
CA ALA A 132 7.18 -10.67 -3.99
C ALA A 132 6.07 -10.17 -3.06
N THR A 133 6.02 -10.68 -1.83
CA THR A 133 5.06 -10.26 -0.81
C THR A 133 5.78 -9.99 0.50
N ARG A 134 5.56 -8.79 1.06
CA ARG A 134 6.04 -8.41 2.38
C ARG A 134 5.07 -8.89 3.45
N LEU A 135 5.58 -9.56 4.47
CA LEU A 135 4.81 -9.83 5.68
C LEU A 135 4.75 -8.52 6.48
N GLY A 136 3.58 -7.89 6.52
CA GLY A 136 3.33 -6.77 7.42
C GLY A 136 3.41 -7.24 8.87
N ALA A 137 4.06 -6.46 9.73
CA ALA A 137 3.97 -6.66 11.16
C ALA A 137 2.54 -6.32 11.59
N ASN A 138 1.72 -7.35 11.82
CA ASN A 138 0.43 -7.16 12.47
C ASN A 138 0.72 -6.84 13.95
N GLY A 139 0.85 -5.55 14.25
CA GLY A 139 1.03 -5.02 15.60
C GLY A 139 -0.23 -5.13 16.44
#